data_AF-A0A290WVD3-F1
#
_entry.id   AF-A0A290WVD3-F1
#
_cell.length_a   1.000
_cell.length_b   1.000
_cell.length_c   1.000
_cell.angle_alpha   90.00
_cell.angle_beta   90.00
_cell.angle_gamma   90.00
#
_symmetry.space_group_name_H-M   'P 1'
#
loop_
_entity.id
_entity.type
_entity.pdbx_description
1 polymer ?
#
loop_
_entity_poly.entity_id
_entity_poly.type
_entity_poly.pdbx_seq_one_letter_code
_entity_poly.pdbx_strand_id
1 'polypeptide(L)'
;MLKKFIRSIVDNLRRFLAVWGIIILANQVFIFGACFMPYCLAAALPHTFVVAVLVNFFAFRGHDNSQKTAKQTNPTEPTNPKLDSSVIKKIFCPICGNTMKKRLAQRGSRAGRYFFGCSNYPICKGIRNIEN
;
A
#
# COMPACT_ATOMS: atom_id res chain seq x y z
N MET A 1 -5.02 14.90 15.63
CA MET A 1 -4.25 14.65 14.39
C MET A 1 -2.89 14.00 14.68
N LEU A 2 -2.05 14.61 15.52
CA LEU A 2 -0.71 14.11 15.87
C LEU A 2 -0.66 12.68 16.46
N LYS A 3 -1.59 12.33 17.37
CA LYS A 3 -1.70 10.97 17.94
C LYS A 3 -2.05 9.86 16.93
N LYS A 4 -2.63 10.19 15.76
CA LYS A 4 -2.89 9.23 14.68
C LYS A 4 -1.64 9.03 13.82
N PHE A 5 -0.89 10.12 13.62
CA PHE A 5 0.38 10.12 12.89
C PHE A 5 1.48 9.34 13.65
N ILE A 6 1.66 9.61 14.95
CA ILE A 6 2.65 8.93 15.80
C ILE A 6 2.35 7.42 15.90
N ARG A 7 1.08 7.03 16.07
CA ARG A 7 0.72 5.60 16.11
C ARG A 7 1.02 4.89 14.79
N SER A 8 0.77 5.54 13.66
CA SER A 8 1.13 4.98 12.36
C SER A 8 2.64 4.84 12.17
N ILE A 9 3.43 5.79 12.67
CA ILE A 9 4.91 5.71 12.62
C ILE A 9 5.42 4.57 13.51
N VAL A 10 4.90 4.45 14.74
CA VAL A 10 5.33 3.42 15.69
C VAL A 10 4.93 2.02 15.23
N ASP A 11 3.74 1.85 14.65
CA ASP A 11 3.31 0.55 14.13
C ASP A 11 4.15 0.11 12.91
N ASN A 12 4.55 1.06 12.06
CA ASN A 12 5.45 0.81 10.93
C ASN A 12 6.87 0.50 11.41
N LEU A 13 7.36 1.22 12.42
CA LEU A 13 8.67 0.99 13.02
C LEU A 13 8.73 -0.36 13.75
N ARG A 14 7.67 -0.75 14.46
CA ARG A 14 7.61 -2.03 15.17
C ARG A 14 7.65 -3.23 14.23
N ARG A 15 6.93 -3.16 13.10
CA ARG A 15 6.98 -4.20 12.07
C ARG A 15 8.33 -4.26 11.39
N PHE A 16 8.91 -3.09 11.11
CA PHE A 16 10.25 -2.98 10.55
C PHE A 16 11.29 -3.63 11.47
N LEU A 17 11.28 -3.30 12.76
CA LEU A 17 12.21 -3.86 13.74
C LEU A 17 12.02 -5.37 13.96
N ALA A 18 10.77 -5.86 13.93
CA ALA A 18 10.49 -7.29 14.05
C ALA A 18 11.02 -8.09 12.85
N VAL A 19 10.76 -7.62 11.63
CA VAL A 19 11.24 -8.29 10.40
C VAL A 19 12.76 -8.21 10.30
N TRP A 20 13.34 -7.05 10.63
CA TRP A 20 14.80 -6.86 10.64
C TRP A 20 15.48 -7.75 11.69
N GLY A 21 14.92 -7.86 12.89
CA GLY A 21 15.41 -8.75 13.93
C GLY A 21 15.34 -10.24 13.54
N ILE A 22 14.26 -10.68 12.89
CA ILE A 22 14.12 -12.07 12.41
C ILE A 22 15.12 -12.37 11.30
N ILE A 23 15.32 -11.43 10.37
CA ILE A 23 16.29 -11.60 9.27
C ILE A 23 17.72 -11.63 9.81
N ILE A 24 18.05 -10.78 10.80
CA ILE A 24 19.33 -10.84 11.49
C ILE A 24 19.49 -12.18 12.21
N LEU A 25 18.47 -12.61 12.97
CA LEU A 25 18.51 -13.88 13.69
C LEU A 25 18.72 -15.06 12.73
N ALA A 26 18.01 -15.08 11.60
CA ALA A 26 18.15 -16.09 10.56
C ALA A 26 19.55 -16.04 9.91
N ASN A 27 20.07 -14.86 9.60
CA ASN A 27 21.42 -14.69 9.04
C ASN A 27 22.51 -15.19 10.02
N GLN A 28 22.37 -14.88 11.30
CA GLN A 28 23.31 -15.28 12.35
C GLN A 28 23.25 -16.80 12.64
N VAL A 29 22.10 -17.43 12.44
CA VAL A 29 21.89 -18.88 12.65
C VAL A 29 22.33 -19.70 11.43
N PHE A 30 22.04 -19.24 10.20
CA PHE A 30 22.26 -20.04 8.99
C PHE A 30 23.60 -19.79 8.28
N ILE A 31 24.22 -18.61 8.42
CA ILE A 31 25.46 -18.29 7.68
C ILE A 31 26.71 -18.38 8.56
N PHE A 32 26.60 -18.11 9.87
CA PHE A 32 27.78 -17.97 10.74
C PHE A 32 27.83 -18.93 11.93
N GLY A 33 26.92 -19.93 12.01
CA GLY A 33 26.90 -20.87 13.13
C GLY A 33 26.81 -20.20 14.50
N ALA A 34 25.99 -19.14 14.62
CA ALA A 34 25.76 -18.35 15.85
C ALA A 34 26.92 -17.44 16.32
N CYS A 35 27.63 -16.74 15.42
CA CYS A 35 28.59 -15.69 15.81
C CYS A 35 27.91 -14.32 16.03
N PHE A 36 27.39 -14.05 17.25
CA PHE A 36 26.68 -12.82 17.64
C PHE A 36 27.60 -11.66 18.09
N MET A 37 28.69 -11.39 17.38
CA MET A 37 29.58 -10.27 17.74
C MET A 37 29.34 -9.04 16.83
N PRO A 38 29.40 -7.81 17.40
CA PRO A 38 28.96 -6.57 16.73
C PRO A 38 29.76 -6.17 15.48
N TYR A 39 30.93 -6.76 15.25
CA TYR A 39 31.79 -6.44 14.10
C TYR A 39 31.30 -7.02 12.77
N CYS A 40 30.59 -8.17 12.77
CA CYS A 40 30.03 -8.76 11.55
C CYS A 40 28.90 -7.90 10.96
N LEU A 41 28.15 -7.21 11.82
CA LEU A 41 27.09 -6.30 11.43
C LEU A 41 27.63 -5.00 10.84
N ALA A 42 28.79 -4.53 11.34
CA ALA A 42 29.41 -3.29 10.92
C ALA A 42 30.01 -3.35 9.49
N ALA A 43 30.54 -4.52 9.10
CA ALA A 43 31.18 -4.70 7.79
C ALA A 43 30.19 -4.69 6.60
N ALA A 44 28.92 -5.03 6.84
CA ALA A 44 27.92 -5.15 5.78
C ALA A 44 27.21 -3.83 5.44
N LEU A 45 27.29 -2.81 6.30
CA LEU A 45 26.48 -1.59 6.24
C LEU A 45 26.68 -0.71 4.98
N PRO A 46 27.85 -0.63 4.32
CA PRO A 46 27.98 0.26 3.16
C PRO A 46 27.26 -0.26 1.91
N HIS A 47 27.38 -1.56 1.62
CA HIS A 47 26.86 -2.14 0.38
C HIS A 47 25.40 -2.59 0.53
N THR A 48 25.00 -3.08 1.71
CA THR A 48 23.60 -3.46 1.96
C THR A 48 22.66 -2.26 1.97
N PHE A 49 23.12 -1.09 2.43
CA PHE A 49 22.34 0.14 2.39
C PHE A 49 22.07 0.60 0.95
N VAL A 50 23.09 0.60 0.08
CA VAL A 50 22.96 1.00 -1.32
C VAL A 50 22.08 0.02 -2.10
N VAL A 51 22.27 -1.29 -1.90
CA VAL A 51 21.44 -2.31 -2.54
C VAL A 51 19.98 -2.20 -2.09
N ALA A 52 19.72 -1.96 -0.80
CA ALA A 52 18.37 -1.76 -0.29
C ALA A 52 17.70 -0.49 -0.86
N VAL A 53 18.44 0.61 -1.01
CA VAL A 53 17.93 1.85 -1.62
C VAL A 53 17.58 1.61 -3.09
N LEU A 54 18.43 0.91 -3.84
CA LEU A 54 18.19 0.63 -5.26
C LEU A 54 17.02 -0.35 -5.45
N VAL A 55 16.94 -1.41 -4.66
CA VAL A 55 15.82 -2.36 -4.74
C VAL A 55 14.51 -1.69 -4.30
N ASN A 56 14.50 -0.85 -3.28
CA ASN A 56 13.28 -0.13 -2.88
C ASN A 56 12.86 0.91 -3.93
N PHE A 57 13.83 1.59 -4.56
CA PHE A 57 13.55 2.59 -5.60
C PHE A 57 13.06 1.96 -6.91
N PHE A 58 13.60 0.79 -7.30
CA PHE A 58 13.30 0.15 -8.58
C PHE A 58 12.27 -1.00 -8.50
N ALA A 59 12.21 -1.77 -7.40
CA ALA A 59 11.33 -2.95 -7.29
C ALA A 59 10.01 -2.68 -6.54
N PHE A 60 9.95 -1.72 -5.61
CA PHE A 60 8.76 -1.49 -4.76
C PHE A 60 7.82 -0.38 -5.24
N ARG A 61 8.07 0.29 -6.37
CA ARG A 61 7.10 1.23 -6.98
C ARG A 61 5.83 0.54 -7.53
N GLY A 62 5.67 -0.76 -7.33
CA GLY A 62 4.62 -1.58 -7.94
C GLY A 62 3.56 -2.21 -7.02
N HIS A 63 3.62 -2.12 -5.68
CA HIS A 63 2.72 -2.93 -4.82
C HIS A 63 1.90 -2.20 -3.73
N ASP A 64 1.78 -0.87 -3.78
CA ASP A 64 0.91 -0.16 -2.84
C ASP A 64 -0.55 -0.08 -3.32
N ASN A 65 -1.23 -1.23 -3.40
CA ASN A 65 -2.71 -1.25 -3.42
C ASN A 65 -3.35 -2.52 -2.81
N SER A 66 -2.66 -3.25 -1.93
CA SER A 66 -3.26 -4.43 -1.28
C SER A 66 -2.95 -4.61 0.22
N GLN A 67 -2.90 -3.54 1.03
CA GLN A 67 -2.92 -3.67 2.50
C GLN A 67 -3.78 -2.61 3.23
N LYS A 68 -4.94 -2.26 2.68
CA LYS A 68 -5.99 -1.51 3.41
C LYS A 68 -7.39 -2.06 3.17
N THR A 69 -7.60 -3.38 3.33
CA THR A 69 -8.93 -3.99 3.52
C THR A 69 -8.79 -5.35 4.21
N ALA A 70 -8.17 -5.34 5.39
CA ALA A 70 -8.33 -6.42 6.36
C ALA A 70 -8.29 -5.81 7.76
N LYS A 71 -9.33 -5.05 8.11
CA LYS A 71 -9.69 -4.86 9.51
C LYS A 71 -11.20 -4.70 9.66
N GLN A 72 -11.78 -5.78 10.18
CA GLN A 72 -13.04 -5.87 10.91
C GLN A 72 -14.32 -5.72 10.10
N THR A 73 -14.76 -6.86 9.57
CA THR A 73 -16.11 -7.35 9.86
C THR A 73 -16.25 -7.50 11.38
N ASN A 74 -17.19 -6.79 11.97
CA ASN A 74 -17.92 -7.24 13.16
C ASN A 74 -19.40 -6.99 12.86
N PRO A 75 -20.23 -8.04 12.77
CA PRO A 75 -21.68 -7.90 12.74
C PRO A 75 -22.15 -7.44 14.11
N THR A 76 -23.00 -6.42 14.17
CA THR A 76 -24.34 -6.41 14.81
C THR A 76 -24.91 -4.98 14.74
N GLU A 77 -26.07 -4.88 14.09
CA GLU A 77 -27.16 -3.87 14.02
C GLU A 77 -27.41 -2.92 15.24
N PRO A 78 -28.35 -1.93 15.21
CA PRO A 78 -29.39 -1.60 14.19
C PRO A 78 -29.70 -0.08 13.91
N THR A 79 -30.55 0.13 12.89
CA THR A 79 -31.51 1.24 12.65
C THR A 79 -31.01 2.65 12.30
N ASN A 80 -31.05 2.98 10.99
CA ASN A 80 -31.94 4.02 10.44
C ASN A 80 -32.00 3.93 8.89
N PRO A 81 -33.13 3.52 8.28
CA PRO A 81 -33.26 3.44 6.83
C PRO A 81 -33.57 4.82 6.24
N LYS A 82 -32.53 5.59 5.91
CA LYS A 82 -32.63 6.59 4.84
C LYS A 82 -31.86 6.08 3.63
N LEU A 83 -32.65 5.49 2.73
CA LEU A 83 -32.32 5.10 1.37
C LEU A 83 -31.73 6.31 0.61
N ASP A 84 -30.42 6.32 0.37
CA ASP A 84 -29.83 7.08 -0.73
C ASP A 84 -29.24 6.10 -1.74
N SER A 85 -30.07 5.86 -2.75
CA SER A 85 -29.83 5.44 -4.12
C SER A 85 -28.40 5.61 -4.65
N SER A 86 -27.48 4.74 -4.25
CA SER A 86 -26.65 4.03 -5.23
C SER A 86 -26.01 2.85 -4.55
N VAL A 87 -26.54 1.66 -4.84
CA VAL A 87 -25.73 0.44 -4.83
C VAL A 87 -24.52 0.76 -5.71
N ILE A 88 -23.39 1.13 -5.10
CA ILE A 88 -22.15 1.41 -5.82
C ILE A 88 -21.82 0.11 -6.54
N LYS A 89 -22.22 0.01 -7.81
CA LYS A 89 -21.71 -1.01 -8.73
C LYS A 89 -20.19 -0.89 -8.62
N LYS A 90 -19.56 -1.83 -7.94
CA LYS A 90 -18.10 -1.90 -7.86
C LYS A 90 -17.62 -2.14 -9.28
N ILE A 91 -17.29 -1.05 -9.97
CA ILE A 91 -16.76 -1.08 -11.32
C ILE A 91 -15.28 -1.39 -11.24
N PHE A 92 -14.90 -2.43 -11.95
CA PHE A 92 -13.53 -2.89 -12.06
C PHE A 92 -12.87 -2.37 -13.34
N CYS A 93 -11.57 -2.13 -13.25
CA CYS A 93 -10.77 -1.65 -14.35
C CYS A 93 -10.60 -2.76 -15.40
N PRO A 94 -10.85 -2.51 -16.70
CA PRO A 94 -10.66 -3.51 -17.75
C PRO A 94 -9.19 -3.89 -18.00
N ILE A 95 -8.24 -3.09 -17.52
CA ILE A 95 -6.81 -3.31 -17.79
C ILE A 95 -6.16 -4.15 -16.68
N CYS A 96 -6.50 -3.92 -15.42
CA CYS A 96 -5.83 -4.54 -14.28
C CYS A 96 -6.76 -5.15 -13.24
N GLY A 97 -8.08 -5.12 -13.44
CA GLY A 97 -9.06 -5.68 -12.50
C GLY A 97 -9.25 -4.88 -11.20
N ASN A 98 -8.43 -3.87 -10.91
CA ASN A 98 -8.56 -3.06 -9.70
C ASN A 98 -9.85 -2.21 -9.68
N THR A 99 -10.27 -1.81 -8.48
CA THR A 99 -11.43 -0.93 -8.30
C THR A 99 -11.24 0.43 -8.98
N MET A 100 -12.31 0.98 -9.53
CA MET A 100 -12.31 2.32 -10.13
C MET A 100 -12.95 3.35 -9.18
N LYS A 101 -12.50 4.60 -9.31
CA LYS A 101 -13.01 5.74 -8.53
C LYS A 101 -13.54 6.79 -9.49
N LYS A 102 -14.67 7.41 -9.12
CA LYS A 102 -15.22 8.57 -9.84
C LYS A 102 -14.28 9.77 -9.64
N ARG A 103 -13.83 10.37 -10.74
CA ARG A 103 -12.93 11.54 -10.78
C ARG A 103 -13.53 12.58 -11.72
N LEU A 104 -13.18 13.84 -11.49
CA LEU A 104 -13.56 14.97 -12.34
C LEU A 104 -12.41 15.30 -13.29
N ALA A 105 -12.69 15.43 -14.58
CA ALA A 105 -11.70 15.88 -15.54
C ALA A 105 -11.40 17.37 -15.32
N GLN A 106 -10.14 17.71 -15.03
CA GLN A 106 -9.73 19.09 -14.75
C GLN A 106 -9.21 19.84 -15.99
N ARG A 107 -8.85 19.12 -17.06
CA ARG A 107 -8.18 19.68 -18.25
C ARG A 107 -8.66 19.00 -19.54
N GLY A 108 -8.49 19.69 -20.67
CA GLY A 108 -8.83 19.19 -22.01
C GLY A 108 -10.29 19.42 -22.41
N SER A 109 -10.68 18.89 -23.58
CA SER A 109 -12.01 19.07 -24.18
C SER A 109 -13.18 18.49 -23.38
N ARG A 110 -12.89 17.66 -22.36
CA ARG A 110 -13.87 17.03 -21.48
C ARG A 110 -13.79 17.56 -20.03
N ALA A 111 -13.12 18.68 -19.80
CA ALA A 111 -13.04 19.29 -18.47
C ALA A 111 -14.44 19.53 -17.87
N GLY A 112 -14.60 19.32 -16.57
CA GLY A 112 -15.87 19.42 -15.85
C GLY A 112 -16.74 18.16 -15.90
N ARG A 113 -16.37 17.12 -16.68
CA ARG A 113 -17.10 15.85 -16.72
C ARG A 113 -16.52 14.83 -15.75
N TYR A 114 -17.39 14.02 -15.16
CA TYR A 114 -16.98 12.88 -14.34
C TYR A 114 -16.63 11.67 -15.21
N PHE A 115 -15.63 10.92 -14.77
CA PHE A 115 -15.24 9.64 -15.36
C PHE A 115 -14.79 8.68 -14.25
N PHE A 116 -14.81 7.38 -14.52
CA PHE A 116 -14.19 6.39 -13.66
C PHE A 116 -12.71 6.24 -14.06
N GLY A 117 -11.81 6.55 -13.14
CA GLY A 117 -10.37 6.30 -13.30
C GLY A 117 -9.92 5.15 -12.41
N CYS A 118 -8.95 4.36 -12.87
CA CYS A 118 -8.33 3.31 -12.04
C CYS A 118 -7.82 3.87 -10.70
N SER A 119 -7.99 3.11 -9.62
CA SER A 119 -7.40 3.43 -8.32
C SER A 119 -5.87 3.43 -8.34
N ASN A 120 -5.26 2.71 -9.30
CA ASN A 120 -3.81 2.56 -9.45
C ASN A 120 -3.17 3.53 -10.47
N TYR A 121 -3.83 4.64 -10.82
CA TYR A 121 -3.19 5.70 -11.63
C TYR A 121 -2.03 6.35 -10.83
N PRO A 122 -0.84 6.62 -11.40
CA PRO A 122 -0.50 6.66 -12.84
C PRO A 122 -0.04 5.34 -13.47
N ILE A 123 0.12 4.27 -12.69
CA ILE A 123 0.63 2.96 -13.14
C ILE A 123 -0.36 2.32 -14.12
N CYS A 124 -1.66 2.37 -13.81
CA CYS A 124 -2.71 1.96 -14.72
C CYS A 124 -3.53 3.17 -15.20
N LYS A 125 -3.54 3.39 -16.52
CA LYS A 125 -4.30 4.48 -17.18
C LYS A 125 -5.72 4.07 -17.59
N GLY A 126 -6.26 3.00 -16.99
CA GLY A 126 -7.60 2.51 -17.29
C GLY A 126 -8.67 3.52 -16.92
N ILE A 127 -9.53 3.85 -17.89
CA ILE A 127 -10.62 4.82 -17.76
C ILE A 127 -11.91 4.16 -18.28
N ARG A 128 -13.03 4.48 -17.63
CA ARG A 128 -14.38 4.14 -18.06
C ARG A 128 -15.20 5.43 -18.05
N ASN A 129 -15.95 5.67 -19.12
CA ASN A 129 -16.86 6.81 -19.15
C ASN A 129 -18.05 6.52 -18.23
N ILE A 130 -18.61 7.57 -17.63
CA ILE A 130 -19.90 7.47 -16.95
C ILE A 130 -20.92 7.74 -18.03
N GLU A 131 -21.42 6.65 -18.62
CA GLU A 131 -22.60 6.70 -19.48
C GLU A 131 -23.79 7.16 -18.64
N ASN A 132 -24.54 8.13 -19.18
CA ASN A 132 -25.66 8.80 -18.54
C ASN A 132 -26.96 8.14 -18.95
#